data_AF-A0AA85JWB0-F1
#
_entry.id   AF-A0AA85JWB0-F1
#
_cell.length_a   1.000
_cell.length_b   1.000
_cell.length_c   1.000
_cell.angle_alpha   90.00
_cell.angle_beta   90.00
_cell.angle_gamma   90.00
#
_symmetry.space_group_name_H-M   'P 1'
#
loop_
_entity.id
_entity.type
_entity.pdbx_description
1 polymer ?
#
loop_
_entity_poly.entity_id
_entity_poly.type
_entity_poly.pdbx_seq_one_letter_code
_entity_poly.pdbx_strand_id
1 'polypeptide(L)'
;MNLFCYGTFETYASNHSAYPELRPAHIRKLKQLSIIDEAHNQKRIPYDLLFKKLGLTSSRDLEDLIIELFYLEAITGKLDQQKALLEVDSAVGRDIRIEEIPQLHQKLDSWCNQVENVLAHIASEIKGVNDRRCQSEMHQKEISEASLSIKEALRGQLAKSDARGLRMDVDDLLVHPDVLDNRVENSRQSSSNAESGVGDRDGRSRMTVFRNLRHGKSSKIQ
;
A
#
# COMPACT_ATOMS: atom_id res chain seq x y z
N MET A 1 38.73 22.45 10.74
CA MET A 1 37.35 22.72 10.28
C MET A 1 36.67 21.45 9.75
N ASN A 2 37.35 20.67 8.89
CA ASN A 2 36.82 19.44 8.27
C ASN A 2 36.19 18.40 9.23
N LEU A 3 36.66 18.32 10.48
CA LEU A 3 36.08 17.41 11.48
C LEU A 3 34.60 17.73 11.78
N PHE A 4 34.24 19.01 11.89
CA PHE A 4 32.85 19.40 12.18
C PHE A 4 31.96 19.35 10.93
N CYS A 5 32.54 19.61 9.76
CA CYS A 5 31.79 19.53 8.50
C CYS A 5 31.50 18.06 8.14
N TYR A 6 32.53 17.20 8.14
CA TYR A 6 32.43 15.86 7.54
C TYR A 6 32.83 14.71 8.46
N GLY A 7 33.41 15.00 9.63
CA GLY A 7 33.89 13.96 10.55
C GLY A 7 32.85 13.58 11.61
N THR A 8 33.20 12.57 12.40
CA THR A 8 32.41 12.08 13.52
C THR A 8 33.21 12.13 14.82
N PHE A 9 32.54 11.93 15.96
CA PHE A 9 33.21 11.80 17.25
C PHE A 9 34.23 10.65 17.27
N GLU A 10 33.91 9.52 16.62
CA GLU A 10 34.84 8.40 16.46
C GLU A 10 36.12 8.78 15.70
N THR A 11 36.01 9.66 14.70
CA THR A 11 37.16 10.20 13.95
C THR A 11 38.06 11.04 14.84
N TYR A 12 37.46 11.83 15.73
CA TYR A 12 38.20 12.62 16.72
C TYR A 12 38.90 11.73 17.76
N ALA A 13 38.17 10.75 18.31
CA ALA A 13 38.67 9.83 19.32
C ALA A 13 39.83 8.97 18.80
N SER A 14 39.79 8.57 17.52
CA SER A 14 40.84 7.75 16.90
C SER A 14 42.11 8.55 16.56
N ASN A 15 41.97 9.84 16.26
CA ASN A 15 43.05 10.69 15.78
C ASN A 15 43.29 11.90 16.69
N HIS A 16 43.39 11.66 18.00
CA HIS A 16 43.60 12.73 18.99
C HIS A 16 44.86 13.58 18.75
N SER A 17 45.91 13.02 18.14
CA SER A 17 47.15 13.75 17.83
C SER A 17 47.03 14.69 16.62
N ALA A 18 46.06 14.45 15.73
CA ALA A 18 45.87 15.24 14.51
C ALA A 18 44.96 16.47 14.73
N TYR A 19 44.28 16.55 15.86
CA TYR A 19 43.31 17.60 16.16
C TYR A 19 43.66 18.35 17.46
N PRO A 20 43.40 19.66 17.53
CA PRO A 20 43.51 20.40 18.79
C PRO A 20 42.58 19.84 19.88
N GLU A 21 42.95 20.04 21.14
CA GLU A 21 42.12 19.66 22.28
C GLU A 21 40.78 20.41 22.24
N LEU A 22 39.67 19.65 22.31
CA LEU A 22 38.32 20.21 22.20
C LEU A 22 37.76 20.48 23.58
N ARG A 23 37.20 21.68 23.75
CA ARG A 23 36.42 22.03 24.96
C ARG A 23 35.21 21.09 25.10
N PRO A 24 34.71 20.84 26.33
CA PRO A 24 33.55 19.97 26.55
C PRO A 24 32.32 20.34 25.70
N ALA A 25 32.06 21.64 25.50
CA ALA A 25 30.98 22.12 24.65
C ALA A 25 31.16 21.74 23.16
N HIS A 26 32.40 21.75 22.66
CA HIS A 26 32.70 21.34 21.28
C HIS A 26 32.55 19.83 21.11
N ILE A 27 32.97 19.03 22.11
CA ILE A 27 32.77 17.58 22.13
C ILE A 27 31.28 17.24 22.10
N ARG A 28 30.47 17.93 22.93
CA ARG A 28 29.01 17.77 22.92
C ARG A 28 28.44 18.02 21.53
N LYS A 29 28.82 19.12 20.88
CA LYS A 29 28.38 19.44 19.52
C LYS A 29 28.83 18.40 18.49
N LEU A 30 30.05 17.88 18.61
CA LEU A 30 30.53 16.82 17.71
C LEU A 30 29.75 15.51 17.89
N LYS A 31 29.39 15.16 19.13
CA LYS A 31 28.50 14.02 19.42
C LYS A 31 27.11 14.23 18.79
N GLN A 32 26.51 15.40 18.97
CA GLN A 32 25.25 15.78 18.33
C GLN A 32 25.29 15.64 16.80
N LEU A 33 26.33 16.17 16.15
CA LEU A 33 26.52 16.05 14.70
C LEU A 33 26.74 14.59 14.24
N SER A 34 27.31 13.74 15.10
CA SER A 34 27.48 12.32 14.80
C SER A 34 26.15 11.56 14.85
N ILE A 35 25.23 11.96 15.75
CA ILE A 35 23.87 11.41 15.78
C ILE A 35 23.10 11.82 14.51
N ILE A 36 23.21 13.09 14.09
CA ILE A 36 22.58 13.58 12.86
C ILE A 36 23.09 12.82 11.62
N ASP A 37 24.39 12.56 11.56
CA ASP A 37 25.00 11.77 10.48
C ASP A 37 24.44 10.33 10.46
N GLU A 38 24.31 9.70 11.63
CA GLU A 38 23.71 8.38 11.74
C GLU A 38 22.23 8.35 11.33
N ALA A 39 21.51 9.44 11.61
CA ALA A 39 20.10 9.64 11.25
C ALA A 39 19.86 9.75 9.74
N HIS A 40 20.86 10.17 8.96
CA HIS A 40 20.81 10.11 7.49
C HIS A 40 21.05 8.70 6.95
N ASN A 41 21.83 7.88 7.66
CA ASN A 41 22.17 6.53 7.23
C ASN A 41 21.06 5.52 7.52
N GLN A 42 20.41 5.62 8.69
CA GLN A 42 19.32 4.70 9.06
C GLN A 42 18.21 5.36 9.86
N LYS A 43 16.96 4.97 9.57
CA LYS A 43 15.75 5.51 10.22
C LYS A 43 15.46 4.90 11.60
N ARG A 44 16.10 3.79 11.93
CA ARG A 44 15.94 3.07 13.20
C ARG A 44 17.31 2.79 13.77
N ILE A 45 17.74 3.63 14.71
CA ILE A 45 19.10 3.58 15.26
C ILE A 45 19.07 2.89 16.63
N PRO A 46 19.72 1.74 16.81
CA PRO A 46 19.82 1.10 18.12
C PRO A 46 20.78 1.87 19.03
N TYR A 47 20.46 1.92 20.32
CA TYR A 47 21.27 2.65 21.30
C TYR A 47 22.69 2.10 21.40
N ASP A 48 22.88 0.78 21.26
CA ASP A 48 24.20 0.13 21.26
C ASP A 48 25.16 0.73 20.23
N LEU A 49 24.63 1.05 19.04
CA LEU A 49 25.42 1.68 17.99
C LEU A 49 25.79 3.12 18.37
N LEU A 50 24.84 3.88 18.94
CA LEU A 50 25.09 5.24 19.39
C LEU A 50 26.10 5.27 20.55
N PHE A 51 26.00 4.35 21.51
CA PHE A 51 26.98 4.21 22.59
C PHE A 51 28.39 4.00 22.05
N LYS A 52 28.55 3.07 21.09
CA LYS A 52 29.84 2.80 20.46
C LYS A 52 30.38 4.03 19.72
N LYS A 53 29.55 4.68 18.89
CA LYS A 53 29.97 5.83 18.08
C LYS A 53 30.26 7.09 18.87
N LEU A 54 29.60 7.27 20.01
CA LEU A 54 29.69 8.48 20.83
C LEU A 54 30.58 8.31 22.08
N GLY A 55 31.06 7.09 22.34
CA GLY A 55 31.80 6.76 23.56
C GLY A 55 31.01 7.12 24.82
N LEU A 56 29.73 6.76 24.84
CA LEU A 56 28.82 7.00 25.97
C LEU A 56 28.54 5.67 26.69
N THR A 57 28.37 5.74 28.01
CA THR A 57 28.05 4.58 28.86
C THR A 57 26.67 4.66 29.51
N SER A 58 26.07 5.85 29.53
CA SER A 58 24.80 6.13 30.21
C SER A 58 23.71 6.42 29.19
N SER A 59 22.58 5.71 29.29
CA SER A 59 21.39 5.99 28.45
C SER A 59 20.86 7.40 28.69
N ARG A 60 20.96 7.91 29.92
CA ARG A 60 20.50 9.27 30.24
C ARG A 60 21.27 10.33 29.46
N ASP A 61 22.59 10.21 29.40
CA ASP A 61 23.42 11.16 28.67
C ASP A 61 23.14 11.12 27.16
N LEU A 62 22.82 9.93 26.63
CA LEU A 62 22.42 9.76 25.24
C LEU A 62 21.05 10.39 24.97
N GLU A 63 20.06 10.09 25.82
CA GLU A 63 18.70 10.63 25.70
C GLU A 63 18.71 12.15 25.83
N ASP A 64 19.48 12.74 26.74
CA ASP A 64 19.61 14.18 26.90
C ASP A 64 20.17 14.84 25.62
N LEU A 65 21.16 14.23 24.96
CA LEU A 65 21.69 14.73 23.68
C LEU A 65 20.64 14.66 22.55
N ILE A 66 19.85 13.59 22.51
CA ILE A 66 18.80 13.42 21.51
C ILE A 66 17.67 14.42 21.77
N ILE A 67 17.30 14.61 23.04
CA ILE A 67 16.30 15.59 23.46
C ILE A 67 16.76 17.01 23.08
N GLU A 68 18.03 17.37 23.32
CA GLU A 68 18.61 18.63 22.84
C GLU A 68 18.48 18.79 21.32
N LEU A 69 18.73 17.72 20.55
CA LEU A 69 18.58 17.74 19.09
C LEU A 69 17.12 17.92 18.65
N PHE A 70 16.16 17.36 19.39
CA PHE A 70 14.74 17.58 19.15
C PHE A 70 14.32 19.02 19.46
N TYR A 71 14.83 19.60 20.55
CA TYR A 71 14.58 21.00 20.89
C TYR A 71 15.16 21.98 19.85
N LEU A 72 16.28 21.61 19.21
CA LEU A 72 16.88 22.38 18.13
C LEU A 72 16.22 22.14 16.76
N GLU A 73 15.21 21.27 16.69
CA GLU A 73 14.59 20.80 15.44
C GLU A 73 15.59 20.21 14.44
N ALA A 74 16.76 19.77 14.93
CA ALA A 74 17.80 19.18 14.11
C ALA A 74 17.44 17.74 13.69
N ILE A 75 16.69 17.04 14.53
CA ILE A 75 16.13 15.72 14.26
C ILE A 75 14.67 15.73 14.69
N THR A 76 13.81 15.04 13.92
CA THR A 76 12.43 14.75 14.29
C THR A 76 12.24 13.24 14.35
N GLY A 77 11.48 12.76 15.33
CA GLY A 77 11.29 11.33 15.53
C GLY A 77 10.78 10.98 16.93
N LYS A 78 11.02 9.74 17.35
CA LYS A 78 10.56 9.19 18.62
C LYS A 78 11.65 8.35 19.29
N LEU A 79 11.71 8.43 20.62
CA LEU A 79 12.55 7.55 21.43
C LEU A 79 11.70 6.38 21.91
N ASP A 80 12.14 5.16 21.61
CA ASP A 80 11.61 3.93 22.19
C ASP A 80 12.61 3.42 23.23
N GLN A 81 12.37 3.78 24.48
CA GLN A 81 13.24 3.38 25.60
C GLN A 81 13.13 1.88 25.91
N GLN A 82 11.99 1.24 25.65
CA GLN A 82 11.81 -0.20 25.90
C GLN A 82 12.63 -1.05 24.93
N LYS A 83 12.67 -0.64 23.66
CA LYS A 83 13.48 -1.32 22.64
C LYS A 83 14.89 -0.76 22.49
N ALA A 84 15.26 0.26 23.28
CA ALA A 84 16.52 0.99 23.18
C ALA A 84 16.80 1.44 21.72
N LEU A 85 15.82 2.13 21.13
CA LEU A 85 15.82 2.53 19.72
C LEU A 85 15.47 4.02 19.57
N LEU A 86 16.16 4.70 18.66
CA LEU A 86 15.77 6.00 18.12
C LEU A 86 15.12 5.80 16.75
N GLU A 87 13.83 6.12 16.65
CA GLU A 87 13.13 6.19 15.38
C GLU A 87 13.22 7.63 14.84
N VAL A 88 13.79 7.78 13.65
CA VAL A 88 14.01 9.07 12.99
C VAL A 88 13.03 9.23 11.84
N ASP A 89 12.28 10.32 11.85
CA ASP A 89 11.44 10.73 10.73
C ASP A 89 12.25 11.58 9.75
N SER A 90 12.81 12.69 10.24
CA SER A 90 13.65 13.62 9.47
C SER A 90 14.88 14.05 10.25
N ALA A 91 15.93 14.43 9.53
CA ALA A 91 17.15 14.98 10.09
C ALA A 91 17.67 16.09 9.18
N VAL A 92 18.23 17.14 9.79
CA VAL A 92 18.87 18.25 9.07
C VAL A 92 20.14 17.75 8.37
N GLY A 93 20.41 18.24 7.17
CA GLY A 93 21.66 17.97 6.46
C GLY A 93 22.84 18.75 7.07
N ARG A 94 24.00 18.10 7.22
CA ARG A 94 25.23 18.73 7.75
C ARG A 94 25.94 19.57 6.68
N ASP A 95 26.87 18.95 5.97
CA ASP A 95 27.66 19.54 4.90
C ASP A 95 27.91 18.44 3.86
N ILE A 96 27.86 18.81 2.58
CA ILE A 96 28.13 17.90 1.46
C ILE A 96 29.47 18.27 0.84
N ARG A 97 30.26 17.28 0.47
CA ARG A 97 31.50 17.51 -0.28
C ARG A 97 31.23 17.56 -1.78
N ILE A 98 32.10 18.27 -2.51
CA ILE A 98 31.97 18.39 -3.96
C ILE A 98 32.06 17.00 -4.63
N GLU A 99 32.91 16.11 -4.09
CA GLU A 99 33.03 14.73 -4.56
C GLU A 99 31.76 13.86 -4.36
N GLU A 100 30.84 14.26 -3.48
CA GLU A 100 29.60 13.53 -3.18
C GLU A 100 28.42 14.00 -4.06
N ILE A 101 28.55 15.14 -4.74
CA ILE A 101 27.51 15.68 -5.63
C ILE A 101 27.09 14.68 -6.73
N PRO A 102 28.01 13.97 -7.42
CA PRO A 102 27.62 12.97 -8.42
C PRO A 102 26.79 11.82 -7.82
N GLN A 103 27.10 11.40 -6.59
CA GLN A 103 26.33 10.36 -5.91
C GLN A 103 24.94 10.84 -5.54
N LEU A 104 24.80 12.11 -5.13
CA LEU A 104 23.50 12.73 -4.90
C LEU A 104 22.66 12.78 -6.18
N HIS A 105 23.26 13.19 -7.30
CA HIS A 105 22.59 13.18 -8.60
C HIS A 105 22.11 11.77 -8.97
N GLN A 106 22.98 10.76 -8.83
CA GLN A 106 22.62 9.38 -9.11
C GLN A 106 21.45 8.88 -8.23
N LYS A 107 21.42 9.25 -6.94
CA LYS A 107 20.31 8.91 -6.05
C LYS A 107 19.00 9.55 -6.50
N LEU A 108 19.02 10.81 -6.91
CA LEU A 108 17.84 11.51 -7.43
C LEU A 108 17.35 10.89 -8.75
N ASP A 109 18.25 10.59 -9.69
CA ASP A 109 17.91 9.92 -10.94
C ASP A 109 17.30 8.53 -10.69
N SER A 110 17.90 7.75 -9.78
CA SER A 110 17.36 6.44 -9.41
C SER A 110 15.96 6.56 -8.83
N TRP A 111 15.69 7.61 -8.05
CA TRP A 111 14.37 7.86 -7.48
C TRP A 111 13.36 8.27 -8.57
N CYS A 112 13.73 9.17 -9.48
CA CYS A 112 12.90 9.53 -10.64
C CYS A 112 12.55 8.30 -11.50
N ASN A 113 13.55 7.50 -11.86
CA ASN A 113 13.36 6.26 -12.61
C ASN A 113 12.45 5.27 -11.88
N GLN A 114 12.57 5.17 -10.55
CA GLN A 114 11.68 4.31 -9.76
C GLN A 114 10.23 4.80 -9.81
N VAL A 115 9.99 6.11 -9.74
CA VAL A 115 8.66 6.70 -9.86
C VAL A 115 8.08 6.46 -11.26
N GLU A 116 8.87 6.66 -12.31
CA GLU A 116 8.47 6.40 -13.70
C GLU A 116 8.12 4.93 -13.93
N ASN A 117 8.92 4.01 -13.39
CA ASN A 117 8.66 2.57 -13.47
C ASN A 117 7.35 2.19 -12.78
N VAL A 118 7.08 2.74 -11.60
CA VAL A 118 5.82 2.50 -10.88
C VAL A 118 4.63 3.07 -11.68
N LEU A 119 4.77 4.26 -12.25
CA LEU A 119 3.73 4.87 -13.07
C LEU A 119 3.44 4.02 -14.33
N ALA A 120 4.49 3.58 -15.02
CA ALA A 120 4.37 2.73 -16.21
C ALA A 120 3.73 1.37 -15.86
N HIS A 121 4.09 0.79 -14.73
CA HIS A 121 3.49 -0.44 -14.25
C HIS A 121 1.98 -0.27 -13.98
N ILE A 122 1.58 0.80 -13.28
CA ILE A 122 0.16 1.10 -13.03
C ILE A 122 -0.60 1.31 -14.35
N ALA A 123 -0.03 2.04 -15.30
CA ALA A 123 -0.65 2.24 -16.61
C ALA A 123 -0.84 0.93 -17.38
N SER A 124 0.16 0.03 -17.31
CA SER A 124 0.09 -1.30 -17.93
C SER A 124 -0.98 -2.19 -17.27
N GLU A 125 -1.07 -2.16 -15.93
CA GLU A 125 -2.11 -2.88 -15.20
C GLU A 125 -3.52 -2.40 -15.56
N ILE A 126 -3.73 -1.08 -15.65
CA ILE A 126 -5.01 -0.49 -16.09
C ILE A 126 -5.38 -0.99 -17.50
N LYS A 127 -4.42 -0.94 -18.43
CA LYS A 127 -4.63 -1.43 -19.80
C LYS A 127 -4.97 -2.93 -19.79
N GLY A 128 -4.19 -3.73 -19.06
CA GLY A 128 -4.41 -5.18 -18.98
C GLY A 128 -5.75 -5.55 -18.37
N VAL A 129 -6.24 -4.79 -17.39
CA VAL A 129 -7.59 -4.98 -16.83
C VAL A 129 -8.66 -4.60 -17.86
N ASN A 130 -8.49 -3.50 -18.58
CA ASN A 130 -9.44 -3.06 -19.60
C ASN A 130 -9.52 -4.05 -20.78
N ASP A 131 -8.38 -4.57 -21.23
CA ASP A 131 -8.31 -5.55 -22.31
C ASP A 131 -8.98 -6.86 -21.89
N ARG A 132 -8.72 -7.35 -20.66
CA ARG A 132 -9.40 -8.52 -20.09
C ARG A 132 -10.91 -8.33 -20.00
N ARG A 133 -11.36 -7.13 -19.58
CA ARG A 133 -12.79 -6.80 -19.52
C ARG A 133 -13.42 -6.83 -20.92
N CYS A 134 -12.79 -6.21 -21.91
CA CYS A 134 -13.27 -6.19 -23.29
C CYS A 134 -13.36 -7.62 -23.86
N GLN A 135 -12.33 -8.45 -23.65
CA GLN A 135 -12.34 -9.85 -24.07
C GLN A 135 -13.46 -10.65 -23.40
N SER A 136 -13.66 -10.46 -22.09
CA SER A 136 -14.75 -11.11 -21.37
C SER A 136 -16.13 -10.67 -21.87
N GLU A 137 -16.31 -9.39 -22.18
CA GLU A 137 -17.56 -8.87 -22.74
C GLU A 137 -17.82 -9.45 -24.14
N MET A 138 -16.79 -9.58 -24.98
CA MET A 138 -16.92 -10.20 -26.28
C MET A 138 -17.24 -11.70 -26.20
N HIS A 139 -16.51 -12.43 -25.36
CA HIS A 139 -16.76 -13.85 -25.14
C HIS A 139 -18.19 -14.10 -24.61
N GLN A 140 -18.68 -13.24 -23.70
CA GLN A 140 -20.04 -13.33 -23.19
C GLN A 140 -21.09 -13.09 -24.27
N LYS A 141 -20.83 -12.17 -25.22
CA LYS A 141 -21.71 -11.94 -26.38
C LYS A 141 -21.73 -13.16 -27.31
N GLU A 142 -20.57 -13.71 -27.64
CA GLU A 142 -20.46 -14.90 -28.50
C GLU A 142 -21.21 -16.10 -27.89
N ILE A 143 -21.05 -16.35 -26.58
CA ILE A 143 -21.81 -17.39 -25.87
C ILE A 143 -23.32 -17.11 -25.93
N SER A 144 -23.71 -15.85 -25.72
CA SER A 144 -25.13 -15.46 -25.76
C SER A 144 -25.73 -15.70 -27.15
N GLU A 145 -25.06 -15.30 -28.22
CA GLU A 145 -25.49 -15.49 -29.61
C GLU A 145 -25.57 -16.98 -29.97
N ALA A 146 -24.55 -17.77 -29.60
CA ALA A 146 -24.56 -19.21 -29.79
C ALA A 146 -25.74 -19.87 -29.05
N SER A 147 -26.02 -19.45 -27.82
CA SER A 147 -27.13 -19.98 -27.04
C SER A 147 -28.51 -19.66 -27.66
N LEU A 148 -28.67 -18.45 -28.22
CA LEU A 148 -29.88 -18.05 -28.93
C LEU A 148 -30.07 -18.87 -30.20
N SER A 149 -29.02 -19.03 -31.01
CA SER A 149 -29.05 -19.83 -32.23
C SER A 149 -29.40 -21.30 -31.95
N ILE A 150 -28.81 -21.92 -30.91
CA ILE A 150 -29.16 -23.28 -30.48
C ILE A 150 -30.63 -23.36 -30.07
N LYS A 151 -31.12 -22.39 -29.29
CA LYS A 151 -32.52 -22.34 -28.85
C LYS A 151 -33.50 -22.22 -30.02
N GLU A 152 -33.18 -21.39 -31.02
CA GLU A 152 -33.97 -21.25 -32.24
C GLU A 152 -33.95 -22.52 -33.10
N ALA A 153 -32.79 -23.14 -33.29
CA ALA A 153 -32.65 -24.39 -34.02
C ALA A 153 -33.44 -25.53 -33.35
N LEU A 154 -33.40 -25.62 -32.01
CA LEU A 154 -34.21 -26.57 -31.24
C LEU A 154 -35.70 -26.31 -31.41
N ARG A 155 -36.15 -25.05 -31.31
CA ARG A 155 -37.56 -24.68 -31.53
C ARG A 155 -38.03 -25.04 -32.95
N GLY A 156 -37.19 -24.81 -33.96
CA GLY A 156 -37.49 -25.17 -35.35
C GLY A 156 -37.56 -26.69 -35.59
N GLN A 157 -36.76 -27.49 -34.87
CA GLN A 157 -36.85 -28.95 -34.91
C GLN A 157 -38.11 -29.47 -34.21
N LEU A 158 -38.47 -28.89 -33.06
CA LEU A 158 -39.70 -29.23 -32.35
C LEU A 158 -40.95 -28.96 -33.22
N ALA A 159 -40.99 -27.81 -33.89
CA ALA A 159 -42.09 -27.46 -34.81
C ALA A 159 -42.18 -28.39 -36.03
N LYS A 160 -41.05 -28.92 -36.52
CA LYS A 160 -41.02 -29.92 -37.62
C LYS A 160 -41.39 -31.33 -37.14
N SER A 161 -41.07 -31.66 -35.90
CA SER A 161 -41.52 -32.89 -35.22
C SER A 161 -43.05 -32.88 -35.09
N ASP A 162 -43.63 -31.76 -34.65
CA ASP A 162 -45.10 -31.61 -34.58
C ASP A 162 -45.77 -31.75 -35.95
N ALA A 163 -45.18 -31.22 -37.03
CA ALA A 163 -45.74 -31.33 -38.38
C ALA A 163 -45.61 -32.73 -39.02
N ARG A 164 -44.67 -33.57 -38.56
CA ARG A 164 -44.56 -35.00 -38.96
C ARG A 164 -45.28 -35.95 -38.00
N GLY A 165 -45.84 -35.41 -36.90
CA GLY A 165 -46.43 -36.15 -35.80
C GLY A 165 -47.95 -36.04 -35.68
N LEU A 166 -48.70 -35.91 -36.79
CA LEU A 166 -50.13 -36.26 -36.77
C LEU A 166 -50.30 -37.78 -36.88
N ARG A 167 -49.95 -38.48 -35.79
CA ARG A 167 -50.55 -39.73 -35.29
C ARG A 167 -49.68 -40.27 -34.17
N MET A 168 -50.00 -39.89 -32.93
CA MET A 168 -50.41 -40.81 -31.86
C MET A 168 -51.06 -39.95 -30.78
N ASP A 169 -52.35 -40.21 -30.53
CA ASP A 169 -53.03 -39.73 -29.33
C ASP A 169 -52.24 -40.24 -28.12
N VAL A 170 -51.60 -39.33 -27.38
CA VAL A 170 -51.23 -39.56 -25.99
C VAL A 170 -51.63 -38.32 -25.22
N ASP A 171 -52.43 -38.56 -24.20
CA ASP A 171 -53.27 -37.63 -23.47
C ASP A 171 -52.66 -36.26 -23.14
N ASP A 172 -53.54 -35.27 -23.29
CA ASP A 172 -53.55 -33.95 -22.67
C ASP A 172 -53.10 -34.00 -21.20
N LEU A 173 -51.91 -33.45 -20.93
CA LEU A 173 -51.53 -32.99 -19.59
C LEU A 173 -51.16 -31.50 -19.68
N LEU A 174 -52.20 -30.68 -19.65
CA LEU A 174 -52.28 -29.32 -19.11
C LEU A 174 -51.00 -28.83 -18.39
N VAL A 175 -50.18 -28.04 -19.10
CA VAL A 175 -49.24 -27.12 -18.45
C VAL A 175 -49.92 -25.75 -18.37
N HIS A 176 -50.37 -25.43 -17.16
CA HIS A 176 -51.06 -24.19 -16.80
C HIS A 176 -50.22 -22.95 -17.17
N PRO A 177 -50.83 -21.87 -17.70
CA PRO A 177 -50.15 -20.60 -17.90
C PRO A 177 -50.11 -19.86 -16.56
N ASP A 178 -48.91 -19.53 -16.12
CA ASP A 178 -48.54 -18.46 -15.17
C ASP A 178 -47.35 -18.95 -14.35
N VAL A 179 -46.15 -18.44 -14.66
CA VAL A 179 -45.20 -17.80 -13.73
C VAL A 179 -43.97 -17.42 -14.58
N LEU A 180 -44.07 -16.29 -15.27
CA LEU A 180 -42.95 -15.36 -15.32
C LEU A 180 -43.24 -14.32 -14.25
N ASP A 181 -42.70 -14.50 -13.04
CA ASP A 181 -42.23 -13.34 -12.31
C ASP A 181 -41.09 -13.68 -11.35
N ASN A 182 -40.09 -12.80 -11.37
CA ASN A 182 -38.92 -12.84 -10.51
C ASN A 182 -39.32 -12.62 -9.05
N ARG A 183 -38.94 -13.53 -8.13
CA ARG A 183 -38.52 -13.11 -6.79
C ARG A 183 -37.68 -14.14 -6.06
N VAL A 184 -36.40 -13.80 -5.93
CA VAL A 184 -35.54 -14.26 -4.83
C VAL A 184 -36.18 -13.76 -3.52
N GLU A 185 -36.54 -14.66 -2.61
CA GLU A 185 -36.19 -14.66 -1.17
C GLU A 185 -37.07 -15.63 -0.32
N ASN A 186 -36.40 -16.66 0.20
CA ASN A 186 -36.51 -17.30 1.52
C ASN A 186 -37.88 -17.59 2.19
N SER A 187 -38.09 -18.87 2.53
CA SER A 187 -38.54 -19.29 3.88
C SER A 187 -38.28 -20.77 4.21
N ARG A 188 -37.30 -20.97 5.09
CA ARG A 188 -37.33 -21.80 6.33
C ARG A 188 -37.96 -23.20 6.26
N GLN A 189 -37.10 -24.20 6.25
CA GLN A 189 -37.37 -25.47 6.95
C GLN A 189 -37.10 -25.28 8.45
N SER A 190 -38.09 -25.65 9.27
CA SER A 190 -37.94 -25.86 10.71
C SER A 190 -38.60 -27.18 11.11
N SER A 191 -37.76 -28.14 11.54
CA SER A 191 -37.94 -29.21 12.54
C SER A 191 -36.90 -30.30 12.18
N SER A 192 -36.07 -30.89 13.04
CA SER A 192 -35.79 -30.93 14.49
C SER A 192 -34.48 -31.74 14.60
N ASN A 193 -33.40 -31.41 15.32
CA ASN A 193 -33.17 -31.64 16.76
C ASN A 193 -31.64 -31.48 17.06
N ALA A 194 -31.29 -30.99 18.27
CA ALA A 194 -30.01 -31.09 19.02
C ALA A 194 -28.72 -30.53 18.36
N GLU A 195 -27.78 -29.83 19.00
CA GLU A 195 -27.31 -29.76 20.39
C GLU A 195 -26.35 -28.54 20.55
N SER A 196 -26.44 -27.85 21.71
CA SER A 196 -25.44 -27.03 22.45
C SER A 196 -24.33 -26.18 21.76
N GLY A 197 -24.21 -24.89 22.18
CA GLY A 197 -22.94 -24.15 22.22
C GLY A 197 -23.06 -22.62 22.14
N VAL A 198 -22.50 -21.90 23.11
CA VAL A 198 -22.75 -20.49 23.49
C VAL A 198 -21.72 -19.50 22.91
N GLY A 199 -22.19 -18.30 22.49
CA GLY A 199 -21.51 -16.96 22.43
C GLY A 199 -20.23 -16.79 21.58
N ASP A 200 -19.89 -15.66 20.95
CA ASP A 200 -20.36 -14.28 20.98
C ASP A 200 -19.82 -13.49 19.76
N ARG A 201 -20.38 -12.29 19.57
CA ARG A 201 -20.39 -11.40 18.40
C ARG A 201 -19.06 -10.66 18.16
N ASP A 202 -18.73 -10.32 16.90
CA ASP A 202 -18.93 -8.98 16.34
C ASP A 202 -18.54 -8.87 14.86
N GLY A 203 -19.40 -8.24 14.07
CA GLY A 203 -19.21 -8.01 12.63
C GLY A 203 -19.50 -6.56 12.30
N ARG A 204 -18.47 -5.80 11.92
CA ARG A 204 -18.63 -4.45 11.36
C ARG A 204 -18.27 -4.44 9.88
N SER A 205 -19.31 -4.13 9.13
CA SER A 205 -19.47 -4.21 7.68
C SER A 205 -18.56 -3.25 6.90
N ARG A 206 -18.06 -3.74 5.76
CA ARG A 206 -17.32 -3.00 4.72
C ARG A 206 -18.32 -2.22 3.87
N MET A 207 -18.42 -0.90 4.06
CA MET A 207 -19.14 -0.01 3.13
C MET A 207 -18.23 0.44 1.99
N THR A 208 -18.71 0.20 0.77
CA THR A 208 -18.23 0.73 -0.50
C THR A 208 -18.34 2.26 -0.54
N VAL A 209 -17.20 2.93 -0.72
CA VAL A 209 -17.12 4.36 -1.09
C VAL A 209 -16.83 4.44 -2.58
N PHE A 210 -17.27 5.53 -3.24
CA PHE A 210 -17.13 5.86 -4.67
C PHE A 210 -18.32 5.50 -5.58
N ARG A 211 -19.44 6.19 -5.35
CA ARG A 211 -20.35 6.56 -6.43
C ARG A 211 -20.65 8.04 -6.27
N ASN A 212 -19.94 8.86 -7.05
CA ASN A 212 -20.33 10.19 -7.55
C ASN A 212 -19.08 10.93 -8.06
N LEU A 213 -18.81 10.89 -9.38
CA LEU A 213 -18.00 11.93 -10.04
C LEU A 213 -18.17 11.88 -11.59
N ARG A 214 -19.26 12.48 -12.09
CA ARG A 214 -19.33 13.26 -13.35
C ARG A 214 -20.78 13.58 -13.68
N HIS A 215 -21.07 14.85 -13.94
CA HIS A 215 -21.86 15.41 -15.06
C HIS A 215 -21.97 16.93 -14.83
N GLY A 216 -20.96 17.70 -15.28
CA GLY A 216 -20.99 19.16 -15.32
C GLY A 216 -21.34 19.63 -16.73
N LYS A 217 -22.49 20.30 -16.88
CA LYS A 217 -23.05 20.82 -18.12
C LYS A 217 -22.32 22.08 -18.59
N SER A 218 -22.19 22.25 -19.92
CA SER A 218 -21.84 23.51 -20.58
C SER A 218 -22.82 24.62 -20.24
N SER A 219 -22.31 25.80 -19.88
CA SER A 219 -23.06 27.05 -19.92
C SER A 219 -22.52 27.93 -21.06
N LYS A 220 -23.41 28.27 -21.99
CA LYS A 220 -23.28 29.40 -22.93
C LYS A 220 -23.34 30.70 -22.13
N ILE A 221 -22.46 31.64 -22.47
CA ILE A 221 -22.53 33.04 -22.03
C ILE A 221 -23.01 33.85 -23.25
N GLN A 222 -24.04 34.68 -23.01
CA GLN A 222 -24.46 35.80 -23.86
C GLN A 222 -23.56 37.00 -23.62
#